data_AF-W7QIW5-F1
#
_entry.id   AF-W7QIW5-F1
#
_cell.length_a   1.000
_cell.length_b   1.000
_cell.length_c   1.000
_cell.angle_alpha   90.00
_cell.angle_beta   90.00
_cell.angle_gamma   90.00
#
_symmetry.space_group_name_H-M   'P 1'
#
loop_
_entity.id
_entity.type
_entity.pdbx_description
1 polymer ?
#
loop_
_entity_poly.entity_id
_entity_poly.type
_entity_poly.pdbx_seq_one_letter_code
_entity_poly.pdbx_strand_id
1 'polypeptide(L)'
;MTKRNKERFSISISPECYDALERFTKLTGATKSGFIDDVLKTQVDNLNLLCDSIEEALKGNEEKALENVGSVLADMSRLIKEKNQELTDVQIKDK
;
A
#
# COMPACT_ATOMS: atom_id res chain seq x y z
N MET A 1 -4.86 11.97 -23.46
CA MET A 1 -5.15 11.02 -22.37
C MET A 1 -6.56 11.28 -21.87
N THR A 2 -7.49 10.35 -22.08
CA THR A 2 -8.83 10.43 -21.49
C THR A 2 -8.71 10.33 -19.97
N LYS A 3 -9.15 11.37 -19.23
CA LYS A 3 -9.21 11.31 -17.77
C LYS A 3 -10.18 10.18 -17.39
N ARG A 4 -9.65 9.09 -16.81
CA ARG A 4 -10.50 8.07 -16.19
C ARG A 4 -11.21 8.70 -14.99
N ASN A 5 -12.50 8.46 -14.86
CA ASN A 5 -13.27 8.86 -13.69
C ASN A 5 -12.93 7.95 -12.51
N LYS A 6 -13.32 8.35 -11.29
CA LYS A 6 -13.24 7.45 -10.13
C LYS A 6 -14.11 6.22 -10.41
N GLU A 7 -13.50 5.05 -10.42
CA GLU A 7 -14.19 3.77 -10.58
C GLU A 7 -14.66 3.27 -9.21
N ARG A 8 -15.89 2.75 -9.15
CA ARG A 8 -16.38 2.06 -7.96
C ARG A 8 -16.14 0.56 -8.13
N PHE A 9 -15.48 -0.04 -7.15
CA PHE A 9 -15.37 -1.49 -7.04
C PHE A 9 -15.73 -1.93 -5.62
N SER A 10 -16.22 -3.16 -5.48
CA SER A 10 -16.62 -3.74 -4.19
C SER A 10 -15.76 -4.95 -3.91
N ILE A 11 -15.30 -5.08 -2.66
CA ILE A 11 -14.51 -6.21 -2.20
C ILE A 11 -15.12 -6.79 -0.93
N SER A 12 -14.96 -8.10 -0.77
CA SER A 12 -15.16 -8.78 0.50
C SER A 12 -13.81 -8.91 1.20
N ILE A 13 -13.75 -8.57 2.48
CA ILE A 13 -12.54 -8.71 3.31
C ILE A 13 -12.85 -9.61 4.51
N SER A 14 -11.81 -10.16 5.14
CA SER A 14 -12.00 -11.00 6.33
C SER A 14 -12.59 -10.17 7.49
N PRO A 15 -13.34 -10.80 8.41
CA PRO A 15 -13.86 -10.13 9.60
C PRO A 15 -12.77 -9.41 10.41
N GLU A 16 -11.62 -10.05 10.58
CA GLU A 16 -10.47 -9.51 11.32
C GLU A 16 -9.95 -8.20 10.70
N CYS A 17 -9.83 -8.14 9.37
CA CYS A 17 -9.44 -6.93 8.66
C CYS A 17 -10.49 -5.82 8.82
N TYR A 18 -11.77 -6.19 8.76
CA TYR A 18 -12.86 -5.24 8.96
C TYR A 18 -12.86 -4.64 10.38
N ASP A 19 -12.68 -5.48 11.40
CA ASP A 19 -12.63 -5.05 12.80
C ASP A 19 -11.44 -4.14 13.08
N ALA A 20 -10.27 -4.45 12.51
CA ALA A 20 -9.08 -3.59 12.60
C ALA A 20 -9.33 -2.21 11.95
N LEU A 21 -9.96 -2.20 10.78
CA LEU A 21 -10.31 -0.97 10.06
C LEU A 21 -11.36 -0.15 10.82
N GLU A 22 -12.37 -0.80 11.41
CA GLU A 22 -13.37 -0.18 12.28
C GLU A 22 -12.70 0.51 13.47
N ARG A 23 -11.79 -0.18 14.16
CA ARG A 23 -11.04 0.39 15.28
C ARG A 23 -10.19 1.59 14.85
N PHE A 24 -9.47 1.49 13.73
CA PHE A 24 -8.64 2.58 13.22
C PHE A 24 -9.47 3.83 12.91
N THR A 25 -10.60 3.65 12.20
CA THR A 25 -11.47 4.76 11.82
C THR A 25 -12.13 5.45 13.02
N LYS A 26 -12.47 4.70 14.07
CA LYS A 26 -12.94 5.27 15.35
C LYS A 26 -11.89 6.12 16.05
N LEU A 27 -10.62 5.72 16.00
CA LEU A 27 -9.52 6.44 16.66
C LEU A 27 -9.08 7.70 15.90
N THR A 28 -9.11 7.65 14.57
CA THR A 28 -8.54 8.71 13.73
C THR A 28 -9.59 9.66 13.15
N GLY A 29 -10.87 9.30 13.17
CA GLY A 29 -11.94 10.04 12.49
C GLY A 29 -11.94 9.89 10.96
N ALA A 30 -11.01 9.11 10.40
CA ALA A 30 -10.96 8.84 8.97
C ALA A 30 -12.13 7.95 8.53
N THR A 31 -12.52 8.04 7.26
CA THR A 31 -13.47 7.09 6.67
C THR A 31 -12.74 5.81 6.24
N LYS A 32 -13.43 4.67 6.30
CA LYS A 32 -12.88 3.37 5.87
C LYS A 32 -12.38 3.41 4.43
N SER A 33 -13.21 3.93 3.53
CA SER A 33 -12.89 4.08 2.12
C SER A 33 -11.75 5.07 1.87
N GLY A 34 -11.68 6.17 2.63
CA GLY A 34 -10.58 7.13 2.54
C GLY A 34 -9.25 6.50 2.93
N PHE A 35 -9.20 5.79 4.06
CA PHE A 35 -8.00 5.07 4.47
C PHE A 35 -7.57 4.00 3.46
N ILE A 36 -8.50 3.19 2.96
CA ILE A 36 -8.19 2.18 1.94
C ILE A 36 -7.66 2.83 0.66
N ASP A 37 -8.31 3.90 0.18
CA ASP A 37 -7.87 4.65 -1.01
C ASP A 37 -6.45 5.21 -0.83
N ASP A 38 -6.14 5.76 0.35
CA ASP A 38 -4.81 6.29 0.63
C ASP A 38 -3.74 5.20 0.73
N VAL A 39 -4.04 4.07 1.39
CA VAL A 39 -3.16 2.91 1.41
C VAL A 39 -2.91 2.41 -0.01
N LEU A 40 -3.96 2.24 -0.83
CA LEU A 40 -3.82 1.79 -2.21
C LEU A 40 -2.98 2.77 -3.04
N LYS A 41 -3.16 4.09 -2.89
CA LYS A 41 -2.34 5.10 -3.56
C LYS A 41 -0.85 4.95 -3.24
N THR A 42 -0.50 4.69 -1.98
CA THR A 42 0.92 4.48 -1.60
C THR A 42 1.53 3.22 -2.20
N GLN A 43 0.71 2.28 -2.69
CA GLN A 43 1.17 1.01 -3.26
C GLN A 43 1.09 0.96 -4.79
N VAL A 44 0.65 2.03 -5.47
CA VAL A 44 0.50 2.02 -6.94
C VAL A 44 1.81 1.71 -7.64
N ASP A 45 2.91 2.35 -7.24
CA ASP A 45 4.21 2.16 -7.87
C ASP A 45 4.73 0.74 -7.66
N ASN A 46 4.58 0.21 -6.43
CA ASN A 46 4.92 -1.17 -6.10
C ASN A 46 4.11 -2.17 -6.92
N LEU A 47 2.81 -1.92 -7.11
CA LEU A 47 1.94 -2.78 -7.91
C LEU A 47 2.35 -2.77 -9.39
N ASN A 48 2.66 -1.61 -9.95
CA ASN A 48 3.17 -1.50 -11.32
C ASN A 48 4.50 -2.25 -11.47
N LEU A 49 5.41 -2.10 -10.51
CA LEU A 49 6.71 -2.79 -10.56
C LEU A 49 6.54 -4.32 -10.45
N LEU A 50 5.59 -4.81 -9.65
CA LEU A 50 5.23 -6.23 -9.64
C LEU A 50 4.66 -6.68 -10.99
N CYS A 51 3.81 -5.88 -11.64
CA CYS A 51 3.32 -6.18 -12.98
C CYS A 51 4.47 -6.29 -13.98
N ASP A 52 5.40 -5.33 -13.96
CA ASP A 52 6.60 -5.35 -14.81
C ASP A 52 7.46 -6.59 -14.55
N SER A 53 7.65 -7.00 -13.28
CA SER A 53 8.33 -8.25 -12.93
C SER A 53 7.67 -9.48 -13.56
N ILE A 54 6.33 -9.56 -13.47
CA ILE A 54 5.57 -10.69 -14.02
C ILE A 54 5.71 -10.70 -15.54
N GLU A 55 5.63 -9.54 -16.19
CA GLU A 55 5.84 -9.44 -17.64
C GLU A 55 7.23 -9.90 -18.07
N GLU A 56 8.29 -9.50 -17.35
CA GLU A 56 9.66 -9.93 -17.65
C GLU A 56 9.86 -11.43 -17.41
N ALA A 57 9.27 -11.99 -16.34
CA ALA A 57 9.29 -13.43 -16.09
C ALA A 57 8.57 -14.21 -17.21
N LEU A 58 7.40 -13.73 -17.66
CA LEU A 58 6.67 -14.33 -18.78
C LEU A 58 7.44 -14.28 -20.11
N LYS A 59 8.35 -13.32 -20.27
CA LYS A 59 9.28 -13.21 -21.42
C LYS A 59 10.54 -14.06 -21.26
N GLY A 60 10.71 -14.77 -20.14
CA GLY A 60 11.88 -15.60 -19.85
C GLY A 60 13.09 -14.83 -19.28
N ASN A 61 12.89 -13.59 -18.82
CA ASN A 61 13.93 -12.75 -18.25
C ASN A 61 13.89 -12.79 -16.71
N GLU A 62 14.25 -13.95 -16.14
CA GLU A 62 14.12 -14.22 -14.70
C GLU A 62 14.98 -13.30 -13.83
N GLU A 63 16.19 -12.94 -14.26
CA GLU A 63 17.11 -12.09 -13.51
C GLU A 63 16.50 -10.69 -13.27
N LYS A 64 15.98 -10.08 -14.32
CA LYS A 64 15.33 -8.77 -14.23
C LYS A 64 14.01 -8.81 -13.46
N ALA A 65 13.27 -9.91 -13.56
CA ALA A 65 12.07 -10.10 -12.76
C ALA A 65 12.40 -10.16 -11.26
N LEU A 66 13.49 -10.84 -10.88
CA LEU A 66 13.96 -10.91 -9.50
C LEU A 66 14.46 -9.56 -8.97
N GLU A 67 15.18 -8.78 -9.80
CA GLU A 67 15.60 -7.42 -9.44
C GLU A 67 14.40 -6.52 -9.11
N ASN A 68 13.38 -6.53 -9.96
CA ASN A 68 12.18 -5.73 -9.75
C ASN A 68 11.42 -6.14 -8.47
N VAL A 69 11.29 -7.45 -8.19
CA VAL A 69 10.70 -7.93 -6.93
C VAL A 69 11.52 -7.50 -5.71
N GLY A 70 12.86 -7.56 -5.81
CA GLY A 70 13.76 -7.08 -4.75
C GLY A 70 13.54 -5.60 -4.42
N SER A 71 13.33 -4.76 -5.43
CA SER A 71 13.04 -3.34 -5.26
C SER A 71 11.71 -3.10 -4.53
N VAL A 72 10.65 -3.85 -4.88
CA VAL A 72 9.34 -3.74 -4.18
C VAL A 72 9.48 -4.04 -2.69
N LEU A 73 10.22 -5.09 -2.33
CA LEU A 73 10.44 -5.47 -0.93
C LEU A 73 11.26 -4.42 -0.16
N ALA A 74 12.23 -3.78 -0.82
CA ALA A 74 13.01 -2.69 -0.26
C ALA A 74 12.14 -1.45 0.02
N ASP A 75 11.28 -1.07 -0.93
CA ASP A 75 10.38 0.08 -0.79
C ASP A 75 9.31 -0.15 0.29
N MET A 76 8.72 -1.34 0.37
CA MET A 76 7.82 -1.70 1.47
C MET A 76 8.52 -1.62 2.83
N SER A 77 9.77 -2.07 2.92
CA SER A 77 10.56 -1.98 4.14
C SER A 77 10.86 -0.53 4.54
N ARG A 78 11.04 0.36 3.56
CA ARG A 78 11.25 1.80 3.79
C ARG A 78 10.00 2.47 4.35
N LEU A 79 8.84 2.19 3.76
CA LEU A 79 7.55 2.74 4.24
C LEU A 79 7.26 2.36 5.69
N ILE A 80 7.57 1.12 6.10
CA ILE A 80 7.43 0.67 7.49
C ILE A 80 8.33 1.49 8.43
N LYS A 81 9.57 1.77 8.02
CA LYS A 81 10.51 2.59 8.81
C LYS A 81 10.04 4.03 8.95
N GLU A 82 9.60 4.64 7.84
CA GLU A 82 9.07 6.01 7.83
C GLU A 82 7.83 6.15 8.73
N LYS A 83 6.88 5.19 8.66
CA LYS A 83 5.70 5.20 9.53
C LYS A 83 6.02 4.99 11.01
N ASN A 84 6.98 4.13 11.34
CA ASN A 84 7.45 3.97 12.72
C ASN A 84 8.07 5.25 13.26
N GLN A 85 8.78 6.00 12.41
CA GLN A 85 9.41 7.27 12.80
C GLN A 85 8.36 8.36 13.04
N GLU A 86 7.38 8.49 12.15
CA GLU A 86 6.24 9.42 12.33
C GLU A 86 5.47 9.15 13.63
N LEU A 87 5.25 7.87 13.98
CA LEU A 87 4.57 7.49 15.23
C LEU A 87 5.41 7.83 16.48
N THR A 88 6.74 7.74 16.38
CA THR A 88 7.66 8.07 17.48
C THR A 88 7.70 9.59 17.70
N ASP A 89 7.70 10.39 16.64
CA ASP A 89 7.75 11.85 16.71
C ASP A 89 6.46 12.46 17.29
N VAL A 90 5.30 11.82 17.07
CA VAL A 90 4.02 12.23 17.69
C VAL A 90 4.03 11.97 19.20
N GLN A 91 4.58 10.84 19.67
CA GLN A 91 4.64 10.51 21.10
C GLN A 91 5.57 11.42 21.93
N ILE A 92 6.53 12.09 21.28
CA ILE A 92 7.46 13.01 21.95
C ILE A 92 6.82 14.40 22.13
N LYS A 93 5.87 14.80 21.28
CA LYS A 93 5.22 16.12 21.35
C LYS A 93 4.11 16.22 22.41
N ASP A 94 3.57 15.09 22.86
CA ASP A 94 2.53 15.02 23.90
C ASP A 94 3.09 14.80 25.32
N LYS A 95 4.41 14.96 25.53
CA LYS A 95 5.08 14.97 26.84
C LYS A 95 5.67 16.34 27.16
#